data_AF-A0A6M2CWF8-F1
#
_entry.id   AF-A0A6M2CWF8-F1
#
_cell.length_a   1.000
_cell.length_b   1.000
_cell.length_c   1.000
_cell.angle_alpha   90.00
_cell.angle_beta   90.00
_cell.angle_gamma   90.00
#
_symmetry.space_group_name_H-M   'P 1'
#
loop_
_entity.id
_entity.type
_entity.pdbx_description
1 polymer ?
#
loop_
_entity_poly.entity_id
_entity_poly.type
_entity_poly.pdbx_seq_one_letter_code
_entity_poly.pdbx_strand_id
1 'polypeptide(L)'
;TPGGGDFHSLENAHVMQSLQMASFLMAICHTVIVAQDWFADPNFLRFVLTAEMLRPTTSSHDQSRSNGEDVAESFPHLVFVQNKCTPGDFSPENVAAMSQTLDAIFTKSKLKYKGPGHISMDASVTFGKEKQHQGPNLFLLPKKLSEQEEKRRSEGDAAPGYQDGGRLEQLASFLTLQIGCMPKQHITHTPLTEKNWFHYSARLWDAMQKSMVFMEYSRLLP
;
A
#
# COMPACT_ATOMS: atom_id res chain seq x y z
N THR A 1 -0.98 24.42 33.03
CA THR A 1 -1.97 24.34 31.94
C THR A 1 -2.58 22.95 31.92
N PRO A 2 -3.80 22.77 32.45
CA PRO A 2 -4.48 21.48 32.40
C PRO A 2 -5.21 21.37 31.06
N GLY A 3 -4.76 20.45 30.22
CA GLY A 3 -5.26 20.27 28.85
C GLY A 3 -4.36 19.36 28.02
N GLY A 4 -3.10 19.13 28.42
CA GLY A 4 -2.17 18.26 27.67
C GLY A 4 -2.50 16.77 27.70
N GLY A 5 -3.12 16.26 28.78
CA GLY A 5 -3.39 14.82 28.94
C GLY A 5 -4.42 14.26 27.96
N ASP A 6 -5.49 15.03 27.71
CA ASP A 6 -6.58 14.58 26.83
C ASP A 6 -6.17 14.60 25.36
N PHE A 7 -5.38 15.58 24.94
CA PHE A 7 -4.87 15.67 23.57
C PHE A 7 -3.89 14.53 23.24
N HIS A 8 -2.99 14.16 24.16
CA HIS A 8 -2.13 12.99 23.97
C HIS A 8 -2.93 11.69 23.88
N SER A 9 -4.00 11.55 24.67
CA SER A 9 -4.88 10.38 24.58
C SER A 9 -5.64 10.31 23.25
N LEU A 10 -6.03 11.46 22.69
CA LEU A 10 -6.73 11.55 21.40
C LEU A 10 -5.81 11.27 20.22
N GLU A 11 -4.59 11.82 20.23
CA GLU A 11 -3.59 11.54 19.19
C GLU A 11 -3.20 10.06 19.18
N ASN A 12 -2.95 9.48 20.35
CA ASN A 12 -2.65 8.05 20.48
C ASN A 12 -3.85 7.18 20.06
N ALA A 13 -5.09 7.60 20.37
CA ALA A 13 -6.29 6.91 19.90
C ALA A 13 -6.41 6.95 18.36
N HIS A 14 -6.10 8.08 17.72
CA HIS A 14 -6.08 8.19 16.26
C HIS A 14 -5.02 7.30 15.63
N VAL A 15 -3.79 7.31 16.15
CA VAL A 15 -2.70 6.44 15.68
C VAL A 15 -3.10 4.97 15.81
N MET A 16 -3.68 4.59 16.95
CA MET A 16 -4.17 3.23 17.19
C MET A 16 -5.26 2.82 16.20
N GLN A 17 -6.26 3.69 15.99
CA GLN A 17 -7.33 3.45 15.02
C GLN A 17 -6.77 3.29 13.59
N SER A 18 -5.81 4.12 13.20
CA SER A 18 -5.14 4.03 11.90
C SER A 18 -4.39 2.71 11.76
N LEU A 19 -3.63 2.28 12.78
CA LEU A 19 -2.92 1.01 12.77
C LEU A 19 -3.87 -0.18 12.70
N GLN A 20 -4.96 -0.17 13.46
CA GLN A 20 -6.00 -1.21 13.40
C GLN A 20 -6.60 -1.31 12.00
N MET A 21 -6.94 -0.18 11.38
CA MET A 21 -7.50 -0.17 10.03
C MET A 21 -6.49 -0.69 8.99
N ALA A 22 -5.24 -0.22 9.03
CA ALA A 22 -4.20 -0.64 8.10
C ALA A 22 -3.90 -2.15 8.23
N SER A 23 -3.76 -2.63 9.47
CA SER A 23 -3.51 -4.04 9.76
C SER A 23 -4.69 -4.93 9.32
N PHE A 24 -5.92 -4.44 9.45
CA PHE A 24 -7.12 -5.14 9.01
C PHE A 24 -7.15 -5.27 7.49
N LEU A 25 -6.92 -4.18 6.76
CA LEU A 25 -6.82 -4.20 5.30
C LEU A 25 -5.73 -5.17 4.83
N MET A 26 -4.56 -5.17 5.48
CA MET A 26 -3.49 -6.13 5.18
C MET A 26 -3.88 -7.60 5.46
N ALA A 27 -4.88 -7.85 6.29
CA ALA A 27 -5.35 -9.19 6.59
C ALA A 27 -6.45 -9.71 5.66
N ILE A 28 -7.22 -8.80 5.01
CA ILE A 28 -8.40 -9.17 4.21
C ILE A 28 -8.32 -8.79 2.73
N CYS A 29 -7.32 -8.00 2.32
CA CYS A 29 -7.15 -7.57 0.93
C CYS A 29 -6.05 -8.39 0.23
N HIS A 30 -6.20 -8.58 -1.08
CA HIS A 30 -5.14 -9.16 -1.91
C HIS A 30 -4.05 -8.14 -2.24
N THR A 31 -4.44 -6.87 -2.40
CA THR A 31 -3.56 -5.76 -2.76
C THR A 31 -3.89 -4.55 -1.89
N VAL A 32 -2.87 -3.88 -1.36
CA VAL A 32 -2.98 -2.64 -0.59
C VAL A 32 -2.19 -1.55 -1.30
N ILE A 33 -2.84 -0.44 -1.58
CA ILE A 33 -2.24 0.73 -2.24
C ILE A 33 -1.79 1.71 -1.17
N VAL A 34 -0.52 2.09 -1.22
CA VAL A 34 0.13 3.06 -0.33
C VAL A 34 0.39 4.31 -1.16
N ALA A 35 -0.46 5.32 -0.98
CA ALA A 35 -0.37 6.58 -1.72
C ALA A 35 0.36 7.65 -0.91
N GLN A 36 1.32 8.35 -1.53
CA GLN A 36 2.08 9.44 -0.92
C GLN A 36 2.15 10.63 -1.87
N ASP A 37 1.97 11.85 -1.36
CA ASP A 37 2.10 13.08 -2.15
C ASP A 37 3.55 13.62 -2.17
N TRP A 38 4.37 13.26 -1.18
CA TRP A 38 5.79 13.64 -1.07
C TRP A 38 6.65 12.41 -0.78
N PHE A 39 7.81 12.30 -1.42
CA PHE A 39 8.75 11.20 -1.22
C PHE A 39 10.07 11.70 -0.61
N ALA A 40 10.67 11.03 0.38
CA ALA A 40 10.18 9.90 1.18
C ALA A 40 9.66 10.41 2.53
N ASP A 41 8.51 9.92 3.00
CA ASP A 41 8.08 10.10 4.40
C ASP A 41 8.43 8.86 5.23
N PRO A 42 9.50 8.90 6.06
CA PRO A 42 9.92 7.74 6.84
C PRO A 42 8.92 7.36 7.93
N ASN A 43 8.14 8.32 8.45
CA ASN A 43 7.15 8.04 9.49
C ASN A 43 5.99 7.23 8.90
N PHE A 44 5.56 7.59 7.69
CA PHE A 44 4.52 6.84 7.00
C PHE A 44 4.99 5.43 6.60
N LEU A 45 6.21 5.30 6.08
CA LEU A 45 6.75 3.96 5.75
C LEU A 45 6.94 3.09 7.00
N ARG A 46 7.37 3.69 8.12
CA ARG A 46 7.42 3.00 9.42
C ARG A 46 6.02 2.60 9.88
N PHE A 47 5.01 3.45 9.72
CA PHE A 47 3.63 3.12 10.04
C PHE A 47 3.13 1.89 9.26
N VAL A 48 3.44 1.78 7.97
CA VAL A 48 3.10 0.60 7.15
C VAL A 48 3.77 -0.66 7.70
N LEU A 49 5.06 -0.61 8.05
CA LEU A 49 5.77 -1.74 8.67
C LEU A 49 5.23 -2.08 10.06
N THR A 50 4.81 -1.09 10.85
CA THR A 50 4.16 -1.32 12.14
C THR A 50 2.82 -2.02 11.96
N ALA A 51 2.00 -1.61 10.98
CA ALA A 51 0.74 -2.27 10.65
C ALA A 51 0.95 -3.73 10.20
N GLU A 52 2.03 -4.02 9.47
CA GLU A 52 2.41 -5.38 9.12
C GLU A 52 2.64 -6.25 10.37
N MET A 53 3.36 -5.74 11.38
CA MET A 53 3.63 -6.46 12.63
C MET A 53 2.38 -6.68 13.49
N LEU A 54 1.40 -5.77 13.41
CA LEU A 54 0.15 -5.82 14.18
C LEU A 54 -0.96 -6.60 13.46
N ARG A 55 -0.73 -7.02 12.21
CA ARG A 55 -1.65 -7.85 11.43
C ARG A 55 -1.97 -9.13 12.22
N PRO A 56 -3.26 -9.47 12.41
CA PRO A 56 -3.62 -10.72 13.06
C PRO A 56 -3.15 -11.90 12.21
N THR A 57 -2.41 -12.84 12.82
CA THR A 57 -2.03 -14.09 12.18
C THR A 57 -3.28 -14.92 11.93
N THR A 58 -3.53 -15.28 10.68
CA THR A 58 -4.68 -16.11 10.28
C THR A 58 -4.46 -17.60 10.60
N SER A 59 -3.75 -17.91 11.68
CA SER A 59 -3.66 -19.27 12.20
C SER A 59 -5.03 -19.63 12.73
N SER A 60 -5.73 -20.45 11.95
CA SER A 60 -6.99 -21.12 12.24
C SER A 60 -7.25 -21.26 13.74
N HIS A 61 -8.31 -20.63 14.23
CA HIS A 61 -8.82 -20.80 15.59
C HIS A 61 -9.48 -22.20 15.77
N ASP A 62 -8.97 -23.22 15.08
CA ASP A 62 -9.40 -24.60 15.17
C ASP A 62 -8.23 -25.46 15.65
N GLN A 63 -7.93 -25.34 16.94
CA GLN A 63 -7.00 -26.18 17.70
C GLN A 63 -7.57 -27.61 17.88
N SER A 64 -8.12 -28.20 16.81
CA SER A 64 -8.74 -29.52 16.88
C SER A 64 -8.59 -30.36 15.61
N ARG A 65 -7.51 -30.22 14.84
CA ARG A 65 -7.12 -31.27 13.86
C ARG A 65 -5.67 -31.18 13.38
N SER A 66 -4.87 -32.13 13.89
CA SER A 66 -3.74 -32.81 13.25
C SER A 66 -3.46 -32.51 11.76
N ASN A 67 -2.35 -31.83 11.48
CA ASN A 67 -1.16 -32.30 10.74
C ASN A 67 -0.34 -31.09 10.30
N GLY A 68 0.98 -31.14 10.57
CA GLY A 68 1.93 -30.07 10.31
C GLY A 68 2.19 -29.82 8.83
N GLU A 69 1.26 -29.18 8.15
CA GLU A 69 1.56 -28.35 7.00
C GLU A 69 1.51 -26.90 7.49
N ASP A 70 2.69 -26.26 7.57
CA ASP A 70 2.80 -24.83 7.82
C ASP A 70 1.97 -24.08 6.78
N VAL A 71 0.73 -23.74 7.12
CA VAL A 71 -0.15 -22.96 6.25
C VAL A 71 0.53 -21.61 6.06
N ALA A 72 1.09 -21.41 4.87
CA ALA A 72 1.84 -20.22 4.53
C ALA A 72 0.98 -18.98 4.79
N GLU A 73 1.45 -18.14 5.70
CA GLU A 73 0.80 -16.88 6.04
C GLU A 73 0.67 -16.01 4.78
N SER A 74 -0.56 -15.66 4.41
CA SER A 74 -0.84 -14.91 3.17
C SER A 74 -0.64 -13.41 3.39
N PHE A 75 0.41 -12.85 2.79
CA PHE A 75 0.67 -11.41 2.78
C PHE A 75 0.11 -10.73 1.52
N PRO A 76 -0.46 -9.52 1.63
CA PRO A 76 -0.97 -8.79 0.48
C PRO A 76 0.16 -8.30 -0.41
N HIS A 77 -0.18 -8.02 -1.67
CA HIS A 77 0.64 -7.21 -2.56
C HIS A 77 0.61 -5.76 -2.10
N LEU A 78 1.79 -5.14 -2.03
CA LEU A 78 1.93 -3.73 -1.68
C LEU A 78 2.28 -2.94 -2.94
N VAL A 79 1.56 -1.84 -3.18
CA VAL A 79 1.73 -0.98 -4.35
C VAL A 79 1.96 0.45 -3.87
N PHE A 80 3.12 1.02 -4.17
CA PHE A 80 3.46 2.39 -3.86
C PHE A 80 3.01 3.30 -5.00
N VAL A 81 2.17 4.28 -4.68
CA VAL A 81 1.70 5.28 -5.63
C VAL A 81 2.20 6.64 -5.19
N GLN A 82 3.18 7.18 -5.92
CA GLN A 82 3.62 8.54 -5.72
C GLN A 82 2.69 9.47 -6.48
N ASN A 83 1.81 10.13 -5.74
CA ASN A 83 0.80 11.04 -6.25
C ASN A 83 1.36 12.46 -6.37
N LYS A 84 0.69 13.30 -7.17
CA LYS A 84 1.04 14.72 -7.39
C LYS A 84 2.48 14.94 -7.84
N CYS A 85 3.06 13.99 -8.57
CA CYS A 85 4.40 14.09 -9.12
C CYS A 85 4.55 15.35 -9.99
N THR A 86 5.69 15.99 -9.85
CA THR A 86 6.21 17.03 -10.73
C THR A 86 7.04 16.40 -11.86
N PRO A 87 7.30 17.12 -12.97
CA PRO A 87 8.08 16.57 -14.09
C PRO A 87 9.47 16.06 -13.67
N GLY A 88 10.10 16.68 -12.67
CA GLY A 88 11.41 16.24 -12.16
C GLY A 88 11.37 14.86 -11.50
N ASP A 89 10.24 14.47 -10.89
CA ASP A 89 10.08 13.19 -10.21
C ASP A 89 10.10 12.01 -11.19
N PHE A 90 9.72 12.22 -12.45
CA PHE A 90 9.75 11.21 -13.51
C PHE A 90 11.16 10.98 -14.12
N SER A 91 12.17 11.74 -13.68
CA SER A 91 13.53 11.51 -14.15
C SER A 91 14.02 10.12 -13.72
N PRO A 92 14.77 9.38 -14.58
CA PRO A 92 15.23 8.03 -14.25
C PRO A 92 16.05 7.95 -12.96
N GLU A 93 16.82 9.00 -12.65
CA GLU A 93 17.59 9.12 -11.42
C GLU A 93 16.69 9.17 -10.18
N ASN A 94 15.66 10.02 -10.20
CA ASN A 94 14.72 10.14 -9.07
C ASN A 94 13.90 8.86 -8.89
N VAL A 95 13.41 8.25 -9.98
CA VAL A 95 12.69 6.97 -9.92
C VAL A 95 13.59 5.86 -9.35
N ALA A 96 14.87 5.81 -9.76
CA ALA A 96 15.83 4.85 -9.23
C ALA A 96 16.11 5.08 -7.73
N ALA A 97 16.27 6.34 -7.31
CA ALA A 97 16.46 6.69 -5.90
C ALA A 97 15.24 6.31 -5.03
N MET A 98 14.02 6.54 -5.54
CA MET A 98 12.78 6.13 -4.89
C MET A 98 12.72 4.60 -4.73
N SER A 99 13.01 3.89 -5.82
CA SER A 99 13.04 2.43 -5.86
C SER A 99 14.05 1.84 -4.86
N GLN A 100 15.28 2.36 -4.82
CA GLN A 100 16.32 1.91 -3.88
C GLN A 100 15.93 2.17 -2.41
N THR A 101 15.34 3.34 -2.14
CA THR A 101 14.90 3.70 -0.78
C THR A 101 13.81 2.74 -0.29
N LEU A 102 12.81 2.45 -1.13
CA LEU A 102 11.75 1.50 -0.81
C LEU A 102 12.31 0.09 -0.60
N ASP A 103 13.23 -0.37 -1.46
CA ASP A 103 13.82 -1.69 -1.31
C ASP A 103 14.60 -1.80 0.00
N ALA A 104 15.41 -0.79 0.35
CA ALA A 104 16.16 -0.76 1.61
C ALA A 104 15.25 -0.81 2.85
N ILE A 105 14.12 -0.11 2.83
CA ILE A 105 13.17 -0.06 3.95
C ILE A 105 12.40 -1.38 4.08
N PHE A 106 11.95 -1.96 2.97
CA PHE A 106 11.08 -3.15 2.96
C PHE A 106 11.85 -4.46 2.80
N THR A 107 13.18 -4.46 2.75
CA THR A 107 14.01 -5.68 2.57
C THR A 107 13.64 -6.81 3.54
N LYS A 108 13.26 -6.48 4.78
CA LYS A 108 12.88 -7.46 5.83
C LYS A 108 11.37 -7.68 5.97
N SER A 109 10.57 -6.96 5.19
CA SER A 109 9.12 -7.09 5.18
C SER A 109 8.71 -8.39 4.49
N LYS A 110 7.65 -9.02 4.98
CA LYS A 110 6.98 -10.16 4.34
C LYS A 110 5.93 -9.72 3.31
N LEU A 111 5.61 -8.41 3.25
CA LEU A 111 4.69 -7.85 2.26
C LEU A 111 5.22 -8.08 0.84
N LYS A 112 4.32 -8.37 -0.10
CA LYS A 112 4.68 -8.63 -1.50
C LYS A 112 4.84 -7.32 -2.26
N TYR A 113 5.88 -6.56 -1.91
CA TYR A 113 6.18 -5.25 -2.50
C TYR A 113 6.99 -5.33 -3.81
N LYS A 114 7.56 -6.50 -4.12
CA LYS A 114 8.24 -6.85 -5.39
C LYS A 114 7.92 -8.30 -5.77
N GLY A 115 8.07 -8.66 -7.05
CA GLY A 115 7.90 -10.05 -7.50
C GLY A 115 6.93 -10.24 -8.68
N PRO A 116 6.40 -11.47 -8.89
CA PRO A 116 5.51 -11.77 -10.00
C PRO A 116 4.17 -11.02 -9.86
N GLY A 117 3.79 -10.28 -10.92
CA GLY A 117 2.74 -9.25 -10.86
C GLY A 117 3.30 -7.86 -10.61
N HIS A 118 4.40 -7.50 -11.27
CA HIS A 118 5.08 -6.22 -11.08
C HIS A 118 4.26 -5.06 -11.68
N ILE A 119 4.08 -4.01 -10.90
CA ILE A 119 3.49 -2.74 -11.34
C ILE A 119 4.61 -1.83 -11.82
N SER A 120 4.52 -1.38 -13.07
CA SER A 120 5.52 -0.50 -13.70
C SER A 120 4.84 0.61 -14.48
N MET A 121 5.52 1.75 -14.59
CA MET A 121 5.16 2.84 -15.51
C MET A 121 5.37 2.43 -16.98
N ASP A 122 6.23 1.45 -17.25
CA ASP A 122 6.53 0.99 -18.60
C ASP A 122 5.68 -0.25 -18.96
N ALA A 123 4.81 -0.07 -19.95
CA ALA A 123 3.96 -1.13 -20.50
C ALA A 123 4.77 -2.29 -21.12
N SER A 124 5.96 -2.01 -21.65
CA SER A 124 6.84 -3.04 -22.18
C SER A 124 7.41 -3.93 -21.07
N VAL A 125 7.61 -3.39 -19.86
CA VAL A 125 8.08 -4.13 -18.69
C VAL A 125 6.95 -4.96 -18.06
N THR A 126 5.71 -4.46 -18.07
CA THR A 126 4.58 -5.20 -17.47
C THR A 126 4.06 -6.35 -18.33
N PHE A 127 4.18 -6.25 -19.65
CA PHE A 127 3.73 -7.29 -20.58
C PHE A 127 4.88 -8.02 -21.30
N GLY A 128 6.12 -7.58 -21.10
CA GLY A 128 7.33 -8.18 -21.69
C GLY A 128 7.84 -9.39 -20.92
N LYS A 129 8.53 -10.28 -21.63
CA LYS A 129 9.17 -11.50 -21.08
C LYS A 129 10.55 -11.23 -20.46
N GLU A 130 11.02 -9.99 -20.45
CA GLU A 130 12.36 -9.67 -19.96
C GLU A 130 12.40 -9.59 -18.43
N LYS A 131 13.19 -10.49 -17.83
CA LYS A 131 13.45 -10.61 -16.39
C LYS A 131 14.34 -9.48 -15.84
N GLN A 132 14.38 -8.31 -16.47
CA GLN A 132 15.32 -7.26 -16.07
C GLN A 132 14.69 -6.32 -15.04
N HIS A 133 15.24 -6.38 -13.82
CA HIS A 133 14.97 -5.53 -12.65
C HIS A 133 13.52 -5.51 -12.12
N GLN A 134 13.22 -6.46 -11.22
CA GLN A 134 12.01 -6.40 -10.40
C GLN A 134 12.23 -5.45 -9.21
N GLY A 135 12.13 -4.16 -9.48
CA GLY A 135 12.06 -3.14 -8.44
C GLY A 135 10.80 -3.31 -7.56
N PRO A 136 10.66 -2.47 -6.52
CA PRO A 136 9.40 -2.36 -5.81
C PRO A 136 8.27 -1.93 -6.76
N ASN A 137 7.05 -2.35 -6.48
CA ASN A 137 5.83 -1.96 -7.19
C ASN A 137 5.57 -0.45 -7.00
N LEU A 138 6.25 0.38 -7.77
CA LEU A 138 6.21 1.84 -7.70
C LEU A 138 5.55 2.41 -8.96
N PHE A 139 4.55 3.26 -8.75
CA PHE A 139 3.82 3.93 -9.80
C PHE A 139 3.73 5.43 -9.53
N LEU A 140 3.97 6.27 -10.53
CA LEU A 140 3.96 7.72 -10.40
C LEU A 140 2.72 8.30 -11.09
N LEU A 141 1.97 9.13 -10.38
CA LEU A 141 0.82 9.86 -10.91
C LEU A 141 1.12 11.37 -10.89
N PRO A 142 0.98 12.07 -12.02
CA PRO A 142 1.17 13.51 -12.07
C PRO A 142 0.04 14.24 -11.34
N LYS A 143 0.28 15.49 -10.95
CA LYS A 143 -0.77 16.35 -10.40
C LYS A 143 -1.85 16.61 -11.47
N LYS A 144 -3.13 16.50 -11.08
CA LYS A 144 -4.24 16.95 -11.93
C LYS A 144 -4.13 18.46 -12.16
N LEU A 145 -4.19 18.87 -13.43
CA LEU A 145 -4.21 20.27 -13.81
C LEU A 145 -5.55 20.91 -13.45
N SER A 146 -5.53 22.18 -13.05
CA SER A 146 -6.75 22.99 -12.99
C SER A 146 -7.24 23.31 -14.40
N GLU A 147 -8.54 23.62 -14.54
CA GLU A 147 -9.13 23.99 -15.84
C GLU A 147 -8.42 25.18 -16.50
N GLN A 148 -7.89 26.10 -15.69
CA GLN A 148 -7.12 27.25 -16.18
C GLN A 148 -5.72 26.85 -16.68
N GLU A 149 -5.05 25.91 -16.02
CA GLU A 149 -3.77 25.36 -16.47
C GLU A 149 -3.95 24.51 -17.73
N GLU A 150 -5.07 23.79 -17.83
CA GLU A 150 -5.42 22.98 -18.99
C GLU A 150 -5.80 23.82 -20.22
N LYS A 151 -6.50 24.94 -20.03
CA LYS A 151 -6.72 25.95 -21.08
C LYS A 151 -5.41 26.55 -21.58
N ARG A 152 -4.54 27.02 -20.68
CA ARG A 152 -3.22 27.57 -21.03
C ARG A 152 -2.36 26.58 -21.80
N ARG A 153 -2.46 25.28 -21.46
CA ARG A 153 -1.81 24.20 -22.21
C ARG A 153 -2.40 24.00 -23.60
N SER A 154 -3.72 23.98 -23.72
CA SER A 154 -4.41 23.77 -25.00
C SER A 154 -4.17 24.93 -25.97
N GLU A 155 -3.94 26.13 -25.44
CA GLU A 155 -3.63 27.35 -26.18
C GLU A 155 -2.13 27.49 -26.56
N GLY A 156 -1.29 26.51 -26.20
CA GLY A 156 0.12 26.46 -26.61
C GLY A 156 1.07 27.36 -25.82
N ASP A 157 0.59 28.08 -24.80
CA ASP A 157 1.37 28.99 -23.96
C ASP A 157 2.01 28.28 -22.75
N ALA A 158 1.95 26.94 -22.71
CA ALA A 158 2.59 26.15 -21.68
C ALA A 158 4.12 26.21 -21.81
N ALA A 159 4.78 26.70 -20.75
CA ALA A 159 6.24 26.70 -20.64
C ALA A 159 6.82 25.31 -20.98
N PRO A 160 7.94 25.24 -21.72
CA PRO A 160 8.59 23.98 -22.06
C PRO A 160 8.97 23.24 -20.76
N GLY A 161 8.29 22.11 -20.51
CA GLY A 161 8.39 21.32 -19.27
C GLY A 161 7.05 20.97 -18.63
N TYR A 162 5.94 21.60 -19.03
CA TYR A 162 4.59 21.35 -18.50
C TYR A 162 3.75 20.43 -19.41
N GLN A 163 4.33 19.34 -19.91
CA GLN A 163 3.65 18.46 -20.89
C GLN A 163 2.86 17.29 -20.26
N ASP A 164 2.90 17.11 -18.94
CA ASP A 164 2.58 15.80 -18.34
C ASP A 164 1.13 15.65 -17.84
N GLY A 165 0.36 16.75 -17.77
CA GLY A 165 -1.00 16.73 -17.23
C GLY A 165 -2.03 15.94 -18.05
N GLY A 166 -1.71 15.59 -19.31
CA GLY A 166 -2.61 14.82 -20.20
C GLY A 166 -2.36 13.33 -20.13
N ARG A 167 -1.44 12.90 -19.27
CA ARG A 167 -1.16 11.49 -19.02
C ARG A 167 -1.86 11.00 -17.77
N LEU A 168 -2.50 11.85 -16.95
CA LEU A 168 -3.10 11.40 -15.69
C LEU A 168 -4.15 10.32 -15.92
N GLU A 169 -5.12 10.55 -16.81
CA GLU A 169 -6.20 9.59 -17.10
C GLU A 169 -5.65 8.31 -17.71
N GLN A 170 -4.63 8.42 -18.58
CA GLN A 170 -3.98 7.28 -19.21
C GLN A 170 -3.20 6.45 -18.18
N LEU A 171 -2.39 7.10 -17.34
CA LEU A 171 -1.62 6.47 -16.28
C LEU A 171 -2.52 5.88 -15.20
N ALA A 172 -3.60 6.56 -14.83
CA ALA A 172 -4.59 6.06 -13.88
C ALA A 172 -5.33 4.83 -14.45
N SER A 173 -5.70 4.87 -15.74
CA SER A 173 -6.31 3.71 -16.42
C SER A 173 -5.33 2.54 -16.47
N PHE A 174 -4.07 2.82 -16.76
CA PHE A 174 -3.01 1.82 -16.82
C PHE A 174 -2.72 1.19 -15.45
N LEU A 175 -2.63 2.00 -14.39
CA LEU A 175 -2.52 1.55 -13.01
C LEU A 175 -3.72 0.67 -12.62
N THR A 176 -4.94 1.10 -12.97
CA THR A 176 -6.17 0.34 -12.68
C THR A 176 -6.15 -1.03 -13.35
N LEU A 177 -5.69 -1.10 -14.60
CA LEU A 177 -5.55 -2.36 -15.33
C LEU A 177 -4.52 -3.28 -14.64
N GLN A 178 -3.35 -2.75 -14.28
CA GLN A 178 -2.31 -3.53 -13.61
C GLN A 178 -2.77 -4.06 -12.26
N ILE A 179 -3.39 -3.22 -11.43
CA ILE A 179 -3.95 -3.62 -10.13
C ILE A 179 -5.04 -4.69 -10.31
N GLY A 180 -5.90 -4.54 -11.33
CA GLY A 180 -6.95 -5.50 -11.65
C GLY A 180 -6.41 -6.88 -12.06
N CYS A 181 -5.21 -6.92 -12.64
CA CYS A 181 -4.51 -8.15 -13.03
C CYS A 181 -3.63 -8.76 -11.94
N MET A 182 -3.57 -8.16 -10.74
CA MET A 182 -2.74 -8.68 -9.64
C MET A 182 -3.20 -10.08 -9.21
N PRO A 183 -2.25 -10.96 -8.83
CA PRO A 183 -2.58 -12.31 -8.36
C PRO A 183 -3.52 -12.28 -7.13
N LYS A 184 -4.63 -13.02 -7.21
CA LYS A 184 -5.58 -13.16 -6.11
C LYS A 184 -5.33 -14.47 -5.38
N GLN A 185 -4.36 -14.46 -4.47
CA GLN A 185 -4.07 -15.64 -3.65
C GLN A 185 -5.13 -15.81 -2.56
N HIS A 186 -5.39 -17.05 -2.15
CA HIS A 186 -6.34 -17.30 -1.08
C HIS A 186 -5.90 -16.62 0.23
N ILE A 187 -6.84 -15.92 0.87
CA ILE A 187 -6.61 -15.26 2.16
C ILE A 187 -6.62 -16.29 3.30
N THR A 188 -7.46 -17.31 3.19
CA THR A 188 -7.61 -18.40 4.16
C THR A 188 -7.27 -19.74 3.53
N HIS A 189 -7.11 -20.78 4.36
CA HIS A 189 -6.86 -22.15 3.90
C HIS A 189 -7.93 -22.68 2.93
N THR A 190 -9.17 -22.23 3.08
CA THR A 190 -10.27 -22.55 2.15
C THR A 190 -10.56 -21.36 1.23
N PRO A 191 -10.93 -21.60 -0.04
CA PRO A 191 -11.37 -20.54 -0.93
C PRO A 191 -12.67 -19.92 -0.38
N LEU A 192 -12.73 -18.59 -0.37
CA LEU A 192 -13.89 -17.84 0.10
C LEU A 192 -14.71 -17.33 -1.08
N THR A 193 -16.04 -17.44 -0.96
CA THR A 193 -16.96 -16.65 -1.76
C THR A 193 -17.03 -15.22 -1.22
N GLU A 194 -17.55 -14.26 -1.99
CA GLU A 194 -17.71 -12.86 -1.54
C GLU A 194 -18.52 -12.75 -0.23
N LYS A 195 -19.58 -13.57 -0.09
CA LYS A 195 -20.38 -13.64 1.13
C LYS A 195 -19.56 -14.17 2.32
N ASN A 196 -18.80 -15.24 2.11
CA ASN A 196 -17.97 -15.82 3.17
C ASN A 196 -16.81 -14.89 3.55
N TRP A 197 -16.25 -14.16 2.58
CA TRP A 197 -15.26 -13.12 2.81
C TRP A 197 -15.82 -12.01 3.70
N PHE A 198 -17.04 -11.53 3.43
CA PHE A 198 -17.69 -10.52 4.29
C PHE A 198 -17.84 -11.00 5.75
N HIS A 199 -18.35 -12.23 5.95
CA HIS A 199 -18.49 -12.80 7.30
C HIS A 199 -17.14 -13.06 7.97
N TYR A 200 -16.12 -13.43 7.20
CA TYR A 200 -14.75 -13.57 7.69
C TYR A 200 -14.19 -12.23 8.16
N SER A 201 -14.29 -11.19 7.32
CA SER A 201 -13.83 -9.83 7.62
C SER A 201 -14.50 -9.26 8.86
N ALA A 202 -15.82 -9.44 9.02
CA ALA A 202 -16.54 -8.98 10.22
C ALA A 202 -16.00 -9.65 11.51
N ARG A 203 -15.83 -10.98 11.49
CA ARG A 203 -15.27 -11.72 12.64
C ARG A 203 -13.84 -11.30 12.95
N LEU A 204 -13.02 -11.09 11.91
CA LEU A 204 -11.64 -10.67 12.08
C LEU A 204 -11.55 -9.27 12.69
N TRP A 205 -12.42 -8.35 12.26
CA TRP A 205 -12.50 -7.01 12.84
C TRP A 205 -12.85 -7.05 14.33
N ASP A 206 -13.86 -7.84 14.71
CA ASP A 206 -14.26 -8.02 16.11
C ASP A 206 -13.13 -8.61 16.97
N ALA A 207 -12.35 -9.54 16.41
CA ALA A 207 -11.19 -10.13 17.06
C ALA A 207 -10.05 -9.10 17.22
N MET A 208 -9.79 -8.29 16.20
CA MET A 208 -8.78 -7.23 16.24
C MET A 208 -9.08 -6.18 17.30
N GLN A 209 -10.34 -5.77 17.44
CA GLN A 209 -10.77 -4.81 18.47
C GLN A 209 -10.50 -5.31 19.90
N LYS A 210 -10.44 -6.63 20.09
CA LYS A 210 -10.18 -7.29 21.38
C LYS A 210 -8.74 -7.78 21.53
N SER A 211 -7.87 -7.50 20.55
CA SER A 211 -6.53 -8.06 20.49
C SER A 211 -5.60 -7.48 21.55
N MET A 212 -4.94 -8.36 22.30
CA MET A 212 -3.94 -7.98 23.30
C MET A 212 -2.72 -7.30 22.69
N VAL A 213 -2.38 -7.61 21.44
CA VAL A 213 -1.21 -7.03 20.76
C VAL A 213 -1.42 -5.52 20.54
N PHE A 214 -2.61 -5.12 20.13
CA PHE A 214 -2.95 -3.69 19.98
C PHE A 214 -3.01 -2.98 21.33
N MET A 215 -3.54 -3.64 22.37
CA MET A 215 -3.54 -3.08 23.73
C MET A 215 -2.13 -2.86 24.26
N GLU A 216 -1.21 -3.80 24.04
CA GLU A 216 0.17 -3.67 24.49
C GLU A 216 0.93 -2.60 23.69
N TYR A 217 0.73 -2.53 22.36
CA TYR A 217 1.30 -1.46 21.55
C TYR A 217 0.80 -0.08 22.01
N SER A 218 -0.49 0.03 22.35
CA SER A 218 -1.09 1.27 22.88
C SER A 218 -0.41 1.74 24.15
N ARG A 219 -0.05 0.81 25.04
CA ARG A 219 0.64 1.09 26.31
C ARG A 219 2.08 1.59 26.12
N LEU A 220 2.70 1.25 24.99
CA LEU A 220 4.06 1.62 24.65
C LEU A 220 4.15 2.90 23.81
N LEU A 221 3.01 3.44 23.36
CA LEU A 221 2.98 4.75 22.73
C LEU A 221 3.37 5.82 23.75
N PRO A 222 4.32 6.72 23.39
CA PRO A 222 4.81 7.77 24.28
C PRO A 222 3.76 8.84 24.60
#